data_AF-A0A382ZBM6-F1
#
_entry.id   AF-A0A382ZBM6-F1
#
_cell.length_a   1.000
_cell.length_b   1.000
_cell.length_c   1.000
_cell.angle_alpha   90.00
_cell.angle_beta   90.00
_cell.angle_gamma   90.00
#
_symmetry.space_group_name_H-M   'P 1'
#
loop_
_entity.id
_entity.type
_entity.pdbx_description
1 polymer ?
#
loop_
_entity_poly.entity_id
_entity_poly.type
_entity_poly.pdbx_seq_one_letter_code
_entity_poly.pdbx_strand_id
1 'polypeptide(L)'
;MPLWGATDGDESQPKWLTDAEKLKVFATTKGWMLEAGATESGNDNTAADPECLVAIGDLSESTGLNTADILTIDWNSTTADKSEGFTLGVTVRWNEAVDVNSTGGTPYVRITN
;
A
#
# COMPACT_ATOMS: atom_id res chain seq x y z
N MET A 1 -21.43 -8.45 -12.46
CA MET A 1 -20.03 -8.05 -12.17
C MET A 1 -19.56 -8.86 -10.98
N PRO A 2 -18.32 -9.39 -10.98
CA PRO A 2 -17.74 -9.87 -9.74
C PRO A 2 -17.82 -8.76 -8.69
N LEU A 3 -18.16 -9.11 -7.44
CA LEU A 3 -18.41 -8.14 -6.36
C LEU A 3 -17.15 -7.32 -6.02
N TRP A 4 -15.98 -7.90 -6.34
CA TRP A 4 -14.63 -7.35 -6.20
C TRP A 4 -13.98 -7.37 -7.59
N GLY A 5 -13.32 -6.27 -7.98
CA GLY A 5 -12.64 -6.21 -9.27
C GLY A 5 -11.28 -6.90 -9.21
N ALA A 6 -10.79 -7.30 -10.38
CA ALA A 6 -9.44 -7.85 -10.56
C ALA A 6 -8.44 -6.77 -11.03
N THR A 7 -8.69 -5.52 -10.65
CA THR A 7 -7.79 -4.38 -10.88
C THR A 7 -7.37 -3.81 -9.53
N ASP A 8 -6.23 -3.13 -9.48
CA ASP A 8 -5.69 -2.47 -8.28
C ASP A 8 -6.34 -1.11 -7.95
N GLY A 9 -7.19 -0.58 -8.84
CA GLY A 9 -7.96 0.65 -8.57
C GLY A 9 -8.86 0.56 -7.33
N ASP A 10 -9.07 1.71 -6.68
CA ASP A 10 -9.80 1.86 -5.42
C ASP A 10 -11.22 1.25 -5.45
N GLU A 11 -11.91 1.25 -6.61
CA GLU A 11 -13.26 0.68 -6.75
C GLU A 11 -13.30 -0.85 -6.62
N SER A 12 -12.14 -1.50 -6.77
CA SER A 12 -11.99 -2.95 -6.72
C SER A 12 -11.70 -3.49 -5.31
N GLN A 13 -11.25 -2.62 -4.40
CA GLN A 13 -10.96 -2.98 -3.01
C GLN A 13 -12.24 -3.40 -2.23
N PRO A 14 -12.10 -4.19 -1.15
CA PRO A 14 -13.23 -4.57 -0.29
C PRO A 14 -14.06 -3.38 0.18
N LYS A 15 -15.35 -3.36 -0.19
CA LYS A 15 -16.23 -2.18 -0.04
C LYS A 15 -16.77 -1.98 1.38
N TRP A 16 -16.60 -2.96 2.27
CA TRP A 16 -17.01 -2.84 3.68
C TRP A 16 -15.97 -2.10 4.52
N LEU A 17 -14.77 -1.87 3.99
CA LEU A 17 -13.70 -1.16 4.67
C LEU A 17 -13.89 0.35 4.51
N THR A 18 -13.54 1.07 5.58
CA THR A 18 -13.35 2.51 5.56
C THR A 18 -12.14 2.90 4.71
N ASP A 19 -12.06 4.17 4.30
CA ASP A 19 -10.93 4.67 3.53
C ASP A 19 -9.59 4.51 4.27
N ALA A 20 -9.59 4.60 5.61
CA ALA A 20 -8.38 4.40 6.41
C ALA A 20 -7.91 2.94 6.45
N GLU A 21 -8.85 1.99 6.52
CA GLU A 21 -8.54 0.56 6.53
C GLU A 21 -8.07 0.07 5.16
N LYS A 22 -8.63 0.64 4.09
CA LYS A 22 -8.22 0.40 2.71
C LYS A 22 -6.74 0.67 2.44
N LEU A 23 -6.13 1.63 3.14
CA LEU A 23 -4.69 1.94 3.06
C LEU A 23 -3.78 0.81 3.58
N LYS A 24 -4.35 -0.19 4.25
CA LYS A 24 -3.67 -1.36 4.80
C LYS A 24 -3.91 -2.61 3.96
N VAL A 25 -4.69 -2.49 2.88
CA VAL A 25 -5.05 -3.58 1.99
C VAL A 25 -4.24 -3.49 0.72
N PHE A 26 -3.74 -4.63 0.27
CA PHE A 26 -2.90 -4.74 -0.90
C PHE A 26 -3.31 -5.94 -1.75
N ALA A 27 -2.99 -5.87 -3.03
CA ALA A 27 -3.32 -6.88 -4.02
C ALA A 27 -2.23 -7.95 -4.07
N THR A 28 -2.61 -9.21 -4.25
CA THR A 28 -1.68 -10.31 -4.55
C THR A 28 -2.30 -11.22 -5.60
N THR A 29 -1.52 -12.17 -6.12
CA THR A 29 -2.03 -13.26 -6.98
C THR A 29 -3.04 -14.19 -6.30
N LYS A 30 -3.26 -14.05 -4.98
CA LYS A 30 -4.28 -14.80 -4.22
C LYS A 30 -5.55 -13.98 -3.96
N GLY A 31 -5.55 -12.69 -4.27
CA GLY A 31 -6.63 -11.76 -4.01
C GLY A 31 -6.22 -10.59 -3.10
N TRP A 32 -7.18 -10.03 -2.37
CA TRP A 32 -6.97 -8.87 -1.49
C TRP A 32 -6.50 -9.32 -0.11
N MET A 33 -5.36 -8.78 0.32
CA MET A 33 -4.69 -9.12 1.58
C MET A 33 -4.66 -7.89 2.50
N LEU A 34 -4.78 -8.11 3.81
CA LEU A 34 -4.60 -7.10 4.85
C LEU A 34 -3.19 -7.25 5.45
N GLU A 35 -2.49 -6.13 5.66
CA GLU A 35 -1.13 -6.12 6.21
C GLU A 35 -1.02 -6.87 7.56
N ALA A 36 0.12 -7.53 7.77
CA ALA A 36 0.41 -8.19 9.04
C ALA A 36 0.50 -7.15 10.18
N GLY A 37 -0.09 -7.46 11.32
CA GLY A 37 -0.13 -6.56 12.47
C GLY A 37 -1.22 -5.48 12.39
N ALA A 38 -2.08 -5.51 11.35
CA ALA A 38 -3.27 -4.66 11.31
C ALA A 38 -4.23 -5.01 12.45
N THR A 39 -4.60 -4.04 13.27
CA THR A 39 -5.58 -4.22 14.36
C THR A 39 -6.89 -4.83 13.87
N GLU A 40 -7.27 -4.54 12.63
CA GLU A 40 -8.46 -5.05 11.95
C GLU A 40 -8.44 -6.57 11.77
N SER A 41 -7.26 -7.19 11.71
CA SER A 41 -7.10 -8.66 11.67
C SER A 41 -7.29 -9.34 13.03
N GLY A 42 -7.39 -8.55 14.10
CA GLY A 42 -7.38 -9.07 15.48
C GLY A 42 -6.01 -9.62 15.92
N ASN A 43 -4.95 -9.41 15.14
CA ASN A 43 -3.59 -9.84 15.43
C ASN A 43 -2.60 -8.67 15.20
N ASP A 44 -1.93 -8.23 16.25
CA ASP A 44 -0.96 -7.12 16.22
C ASP A 44 0.48 -7.57 15.91
N ASN A 45 0.70 -8.86 15.65
CA ASN A 45 2.01 -9.38 15.26
C ASN A 45 2.35 -9.01 13.81
N THR A 46 3.23 -8.02 13.64
CA THR A 46 3.73 -7.57 12.33
C THR A 46 4.59 -8.60 11.58
N ALA A 47 5.01 -9.68 12.25
CA ALA A 47 5.75 -10.78 11.65
C ALA A 47 4.84 -11.97 11.25
N ALA A 48 3.52 -11.84 11.39
CA ALA A 48 2.57 -12.83 10.92
C ALA A 48 2.44 -12.82 9.38
N ASP A 49 1.83 -13.87 8.83
CA ASP A 49 1.40 -13.83 7.44
C ASP A 49 0.23 -12.83 7.27
N PRO A 50 0.20 -12.04 6.18
CA PRO A 50 -0.94 -11.18 5.84
C PRO A 50 -2.25 -11.96 5.75
N GLU A 51 -3.35 -11.36 6.20
CA GLU A 51 -4.68 -11.99 6.19
C GLU A 51 -5.33 -11.86 4.80
N CYS A 52 -5.89 -12.94 4.26
CA CYS A 52 -6.66 -12.89 3.03
C CYS A 52 -8.10 -12.44 3.32
N LEU A 53 -8.49 -11.25 2.86
CA LEU A 53 -9.84 -10.71 3.01
C LEU A 53 -10.78 -11.21 1.91
N VAL A 54 -10.27 -11.33 0.68
CA VAL A 54 -11.01 -11.81 -0.49
C VAL A 54 -10.10 -12.68 -1.32
N ALA A 55 -10.39 -13.98 -1.39
CA ALA A 55 -9.71 -14.88 -2.30
C ALA A 55 -10.27 -14.72 -3.72
N ILE A 56 -9.38 -14.53 -4.70
CA ILE A 56 -9.75 -14.41 -6.12
C ILE A 56 -8.90 -15.41 -6.91
N GLY A 57 -9.56 -16.28 -7.67
CA GLY A 57 -8.90 -17.27 -8.54
C GLY A 57 -8.45 -16.68 -9.87
N ASP A 58 -7.56 -17.39 -10.56
CA ASP A 58 -7.08 -17.09 -11.91
C ASP A 58 -6.48 -15.68 -12.09
N LEU A 59 -5.89 -15.13 -11.03
CA LEU A 59 -5.11 -13.89 -11.11
C LEU A 59 -3.75 -14.17 -11.76
N SER A 60 -3.31 -13.25 -12.63
CA SER A 60 -1.98 -13.27 -13.24
C SER A 60 -1.26 -11.95 -12.97
N GLU A 61 0.05 -11.99 -12.78
CA GLU A 61 0.90 -10.80 -12.59
C GLU A 61 0.85 -9.82 -13.77
N SER A 62 0.39 -10.28 -14.94
CA SER A 62 0.40 -9.50 -16.20
C SER A 62 -0.93 -8.88 -16.59
N THR A 63 -2.04 -9.28 -15.97
CA THR A 63 -3.40 -8.91 -16.41
C THR A 63 -4.40 -8.73 -15.26
N GLY A 64 -3.94 -8.58 -14.02
CA GLY A 64 -4.80 -8.53 -12.85
C GLY A 64 -4.27 -7.67 -11.70
N LEU A 65 -4.89 -7.85 -10.54
CA LEU A 65 -4.40 -7.46 -9.22
C LEU A 65 -2.92 -7.84 -9.09
N ASN A 66 -2.08 -6.94 -8.54
CA ASN A 66 -0.62 -7.05 -8.44
C ASN A 66 0.18 -6.53 -9.65
N THR A 67 -0.33 -5.51 -10.36
CA THR A 67 0.57 -4.62 -11.12
C THR A 67 1.15 -3.61 -10.14
N ALA A 68 2.47 -3.44 -10.17
CA ALA A 68 3.18 -2.54 -9.27
C ALA A 68 2.68 -1.10 -9.40
N ASP A 69 1.99 -0.57 -8.38
CA ASP A 69 1.57 0.83 -8.36
C ASP A 69 1.65 1.45 -6.96
N ILE A 70 1.73 2.77 -6.94
CA ILE A 70 1.69 3.60 -5.74
C ILE A 70 0.23 3.95 -5.45
N LEU A 71 -0.28 3.52 -4.29
CA LEU A 71 -1.60 3.90 -3.81
C LEU A 71 -1.65 5.38 -3.42
N THR A 72 -0.73 5.79 -2.53
CA THR A 72 -0.69 7.17 -2.03
C THR A 72 0.74 7.65 -1.82
N ILE A 73 0.89 8.97 -1.92
CA ILE A 73 2.09 9.70 -1.52
C ILE A 73 1.63 10.81 -0.58
N ASP A 74 1.87 10.61 0.71
CA ASP A 74 1.38 11.49 1.76
C ASP A 74 2.54 12.26 2.41
N TRP A 75 2.44 13.59 2.47
CA TRP A 75 3.37 14.41 3.24
C TRP A 75 3.11 14.23 4.74
N ASN A 76 4.11 13.75 5.47
CA ASN A 76 4.05 13.68 6.93
C ASN A 76 4.32 15.06 7.56
N SER A 77 5.14 15.88 6.91
CA SER A 77 5.51 17.20 7.41
C SER A 77 4.42 18.22 7.10
N THR A 78 3.79 18.76 8.13
CA THR A 78 2.74 19.78 8.01
C THR A 78 3.26 21.21 8.17
N THR A 79 4.49 21.36 8.66
CA THR A 79 5.20 22.63 8.80
C THR A 79 6.64 22.50 8.31
N ALA A 80 7.14 23.58 7.70
CA ALA A 80 8.51 23.68 7.22
C ALA A 80 8.99 25.12 7.42
N ASP A 81 9.96 25.32 8.31
CA ASP A 81 10.59 26.61 8.53
C ASP A 81 12.09 26.53 8.19
N LYS A 82 12.46 27.17 7.09
CA LYS A 82 13.83 27.20 6.60
C LYS A 82 14.79 27.90 7.56
N SER A 83 14.31 28.85 8.37
CA SER A 83 15.16 29.64 9.25
C SER A 83 15.67 28.84 10.46
N GLU A 84 14.90 27.87 10.93
CA GLU A 84 15.26 27.01 12.07
C GLU A 84 15.84 25.65 11.64
N GLY A 85 15.76 25.34 10.34
CA GLY A 85 16.04 24.01 9.82
C GLY A 85 14.84 23.08 10.03
N PHE A 86 14.56 22.24 9.04
CA PHE A 86 13.40 21.35 9.08
C PHE A 86 13.69 20.03 8.37
N THR A 87 12.94 18.99 8.76
CA THR A 87 12.93 17.71 8.07
C THR A 87 11.60 17.54 7.35
N LEU A 88 11.69 17.06 6.12
CA LEU A 88 10.52 16.70 5.33
C LEU A 88 10.39 15.18 5.28
N GLY A 89 9.22 14.69 5.68
CA GLY A 89 8.85 13.28 5.62
C GLY A 89 7.74 13.05 4.59
N VAL A 90 7.86 11.95 3.86
CA VAL A 90 6.84 11.43 2.95
C VAL A 90 6.64 9.96 3.26
N THR A 91 5.37 9.53 3.28
CA THR A 91 4.98 8.12 3.33
C THR A 91 4.45 7.76 1.95
N VAL A 92 5.08 6.78 1.32
CA VAL A 92 4.60 6.19 0.07
C VAL A 92 3.98 4.85 0.44
N ARG A 93 2.78 4.58 -0.08
CA ARG A 93 2.11 3.29 0.08
C ARG A 93 1.99 2.63 -1.27
N TRP A 94 2.33 1.35 -1.31
CA TRP A 94 2.21 0.52 -2.50
C TRP A 94 1.05 -0.44 -2.34
N ASN A 95 0.47 -0.82 -3.47
CA ASN A 95 -0.57 -1.85 -3.54
C ASN A 95 -0.01 -3.28 -3.47
N GLU A 96 1.28 -3.43 -3.16
CA GLU A 96 2.00 -4.69 -3.06
C GLU A 96 3.14 -4.59 -2.03
N ALA A 97 3.73 -5.74 -1.69
CA ALA A 97 4.97 -5.76 -0.91
C ALA A 97 6.14 -5.30 -1.78
N VAL A 98 6.81 -4.22 -1.38
CA VAL A 98 7.95 -3.66 -2.11
C VAL A 98 9.24 -3.84 -1.33
N ASP A 99 10.23 -4.49 -1.97
CA ASP A 99 11.59 -4.54 -1.47
C ASP A 99 12.38 -3.31 -1.93
N VAL A 100 12.90 -2.55 -0.96
CA VAL A 100 13.76 -1.40 -1.26
C VAL A 100 15.14 -1.88 -1.67
N ASN A 101 15.38 -1.94 -2.99
CA ASN A 101 16.70 -2.23 -3.54
C ASN A 101 17.55 -0.95 -3.58
N SER A 102 18.61 -0.90 -2.75
CA SER A 102 19.57 0.20 -2.73
C SER A 102 20.76 0.02 -3.68
N THR A 103 20.80 -1.11 -4.41
CA THR A 103 21.83 -1.37 -5.43
C THR A 103 21.64 -0.41 -6.60
N GLY A 104 22.56 0.54 -6.76
CA GLY A 104 22.45 1.61 -7.77
C GLY A 104 22.03 2.97 -7.21
N GLY A 105 21.72 3.04 -5.91
CA GLY A 105 21.39 4.29 -5.22
C GLY A 105 20.33 4.09 -4.14
N THR A 106 20.36 4.94 -3.10
CA THR A 106 19.29 4.99 -2.11
C THR A 106 18.14 5.84 -2.66
N PRO A 107 16.86 5.42 -2.52
CA PRO A 107 15.73 6.26 -2.86
C PRO A 107 15.82 7.63 -2.18
N TYR A 108 15.51 8.70 -2.92
CA TYR A 108 15.49 10.05 -2.39
C TYR A 108 14.31 10.83 -2.95
N VAL A 109 13.82 11.80 -2.17
CA VAL A 109 12.81 12.75 -2.60
C VAL A 109 13.52 14.01 -3.05
N ARG A 110 13.38 14.39 -4.33
CA ARG A 110 13.91 15.66 -4.85
C ARG A 110 12.84 16.74 -4.75
N ILE A 111 13.22 17.87 -4.16
CA ILE A 111 12.34 19.03 -4.03
C ILE A 111 12.95 20.17 -4.85
N THR A 112 12.16 20.76 -5.74
CA THR A 112 12.56 21.89 -6.60
C THR A 112 11.54 23.00 -6.47
N ASN A 113 11.97 24.25 -6.61
CA ASN A 113 11.08 25.41 -6.66
C ASN A 113 10.58 25.67 -8.09
#